data_AF-A0A1S8CDT3-F1
#
_entry.id   AF-A0A1S8CDT3-F1
#
_cell.length_a   1.000
_cell.length_b   1.000
_cell.length_c   1.000
_cell.angle_alpha   90.00
_cell.angle_beta   90.00
_cell.angle_gamma   90.00
#
_symmetry.space_group_name_H-M   'P 1'
#
loop_
_entity.id
_entity.type
_entity.pdbx_description
1 polymer ?
#
loop_
_entity_poly.entity_id
_entity_poly.type
_entity_poly.pdbx_seq_one_letter_code
_entity_poly.pdbx_strand_id
1 'polypeptide(L)'
;MVLLRLWLFLVIVVLSIYTVIVGQGDGWNLLPIFFKDIMNVGWPGQFNLDFLFMLTLSALWTAWRNRFSAAGLVLGSLALFGGSLFLSVYLLVLTVKHRGDMNAVLIGK
;
A
#
# COMPACT_ATOMS: atom_id res chain seq x y z
N MET A 1 -3.97 -15.47 13.02
CA MET A 1 -4.97 -14.77 12.19
C MET A 1 -5.55 -13.53 12.85
N VAL A 2 -6.09 -13.61 14.08
CA VAL A 2 -6.67 -12.44 14.78
C VAL A 2 -5.67 -11.29 14.92
N LEU A 3 -4.46 -11.58 15.42
CA LEU A 3 -3.39 -10.57 15.58
C LEU A 3 -3.04 -9.86 14.27
N LEU A 4 -2.89 -10.61 13.17
CA LEU A 4 -2.64 -10.02 11.84
C LEU A 4 -3.77 -9.09 11.43
N ARG A 5 -5.04 -9.50 11.57
CA ARG A 5 -6.18 -8.65 11.21
C ARG A 5 -6.25 -7.38 12.07
N LEU A 6 -5.98 -7.49 13.36
CA LEU A 6 -5.89 -6.33 14.26
C LEU A 6 -4.78 -5.39 13.84
N TRP A 7 -3.60 -5.91 13.48
CA TRP A 7 -2.50 -5.10 12.97
C TRP A 7 -2.88 -4.37 11.68
N LEU A 8 -3.46 -5.07 10.70
CA LEU A 8 -3.90 -4.46 9.44
C LEU A 8 -4.95 -3.37 9.68
N PHE A 9 -5.89 -3.60 10.61
CA PHE A 9 -6.88 -2.60 11.00
C PHE A 9 -6.23 -1.39 11.68
N LEU A 10 -5.27 -1.61 12.58
CA LEU A 10 -4.53 -0.53 13.23
C LEU A 10 -3.79 0.34 12.22
N VAL A 11 -3.10 -0.27 11.24
CA VAL A 11 -2.43 0.46 10.15
C VAL A 11 -3.43 1.33 9.39
N ILE A 12 -4.60 0.78 9.04
CA ILE A 12 -5.65 1.54 8.34
C ILE A 12 -6.08 2.77 9.15
N VAL A 13 -6.40 2.59 10.43
CA VAL A 13 -6.88 3.68 11.29
C VAL A 13 -5.80 4.73 11.52
N VAL A 14 -4.62 4.32 11.97
CA VAL A 14 -3.52 5.25 12.32
C VAL A 14 -3.07 6.03 11.10
N LEU A 15 -2.86 5.35 9.96
CA LEU A 15 -2.39 6.02 8.76
C LEU A 15 -3.46 6.96 8.19
N SER A 16 -4.73 6.58 8.20
CA SER A 16 -5.81 7.46 7.71
C SER A 16 -5.89 8.75 8.54
N ILE A 17 -5.82 8.63 9.87
CA ILE A 17 -5.81 9.80 10.76
C ILE A 17 -4.58 10.67 10.50
N TYR A 18 -3.39 10.07 10.44
CA TYR A 18 -2.15 10.80 10.21
C TYR A 18 -2.16 11.52 8.85
N THR A 19 -2.62 10.86 7.79
CA THR A 19 -2.75 11.45 6.45
C THR A 19 -3.72 12.62 6.44
N VAL A 20 -4.83 12.57 7.19
CA VAL A 20 -5.75 13.72 7.30
C VAL A 20 -5.10 14.90 8.00
N ILE A 21 -4.39 14.65 9.11
CA ILE A 21 -3.68 15.70 9.85
C ILE A 21 -2.65 16.40 8.95
N VAL A 22 -1.81 15.61 8.26
CA VAL A 22 -0.81 16.15 7.33
C VAL A 22 -1.48 16.88 6.16
N GLY A 23 -2.53 16.30 5.57
CA GLY A 23 -3.23 16.90 4.44
C GLY A 23 -3.92 18.24 4.77
N GLN A 24 -4.36 18.42 6.02
CA GLN A 24 -4.91 19.69 6.52
C GLN A 24 -3.83 20.75 6.77
N GLY A 25 -2.62 20.34 7.17
CA GLY A 25 -1.50 21.25 7.45
C GLY A 25 -0.70 21.63 6.20
N ASP A 26 -0.23 20.62 5.46
CA ASP A 26 0.72 20.77 4.35
C ASP A 26 0.04 20.74 2.96
N GLY A 27 -1.26 20.41 2.92
CA GLY A 27 -2.06 20.30 1.70
C GLY A 27 -2.14 18.88 1.12
N TRP A 28 -2.96 18.72 0.07
CA TRP A 28 -3.24 17.42 -0.57
C TRP A 28 -2.40 17.16 -1.83
N ASN A 29 -1.18 17.69 -1.85
CA ASN A 29 -0.23 17.63 -2.98
C ASN A 29 0.99 16.74 -2.66
N LEU A 30 0.72 15.54 -2.12
CA LEU A 30 1.76 14.56 -1.75
C LEU A 30 2.75 14.28 -2.87
N LEU A 31 2.29 14.05 -4.11
CA LEU A 31 3.16 13.60 -5.20
C LEU A 31 4.26 14.62 -5.53
N PRO A 32 3.97 15.93 -5.75
CA PRO A 32 5.01 16.94 -5.89
C PRO A 32 6.04 16.96 -4.75
N ILE A 33 5.60 16.86 -3.49
CA ILE A 33 6.47 16.85 -2.32
C ILE A 33 7.38 15.63 -2.35
N PHE A 34 6.79 14.46 -2.56
CA PHE A 34 7.47 13.16 -2.59
C PHE A 34 8.60 13.11 -3.62
N PHE A 35 8.31 13.53 -4.87
CA PHE A 35 9.32 13.52 -5.94
C PHE A 35 10.35 14.64 -5.81
N LYS A 36 9.97 15.81 -5.27
CA LYS A 36 10.92 16.89 -4.98
C LYS A 36 12.00 16.42 -4.00
N ASP A 37 11.62 15.68 -2.96
CA ASP A 37 12.58 15.14 -1.99
C ASP A 37 13.54 14.14 -2.62
N ILE A 38 13.08 13.28 -3.54
CA ILE A 38 13.94 12.37 -4.31
C ILE A 38 14.98 13.16 -5.12
N MET A 39 14.56 14.23 -5.79
CA MET A 39 15.45 15.07 -6.59
C MET A 39 16.49 15.83 -5.77
N ASN A 40 16.18 16.16 -4.50
CA ASN A 40 17.07 16.91 -3.62
C ASN A 40 18.23 16.08 -3.03
N VAL A 41 18.28 14.77 -3.28
CA VAL A 41 19.35 13.84 -2.87
C VAL A 41 19.79 14.02 -1.41
N GLY A 42 18.95 13.54 -0.49
CA GLY A 42 19.22 13.49 0.95
C GLY A 42 18.47 12.34 1.62
N TRP A 43 18.51 12.25 2.95
CA TRP A 43 17.81 11.20 3.70
C TRP A 43 16.30 11.10 3.36
N PRO A 44 15.54 12.21 3.26
CA PRO A 44 14.14 12.13 2.82
C PRO A 44 13.98 11.57 1.41
N GLY A 45 14.86 11.97 0.48
CA GLY A 45 14.87 11.46 -0.88
C GLY A 45 15.22 9.98 -0.98
N GLN A 46 16.19 9.52 -0.20
CA GLN A 46 16.57 8.11 -0.13
C GLN A 46 15.40 7.27 0.42
N PHE A 47 14.73 7.72 1.48
CA PHE A 47 13.56 7.04 2.04
C PHE A 47 12.39 7.01 1.05
N ASN A 48 12.11 8.12 0.37
CA ASN A 48 11.05 8.17 -0.63
C ASN A 48 11.36 7.26 -1.83
N LEU A 49 12.62 7.19 -2.29
CA LEU A 49 12.99 6.30 -3.37
C LEU A 49 12.87 4.82 -2.97
N ASP A 50 13.31 4.45 -1.78
CA ASP A 50 13.13 3.11 -1.22
C ASP A 50 11.63 2.75 -1.10
N PHE A 51 10.83 3.68 -0.56
CA PHE A 51 9.39 3.51 -0.46
C PHE A 51 8.73 3.36 -1.83
N LEU A 52 9.15 4.13 -2.84
CA LEU A 52 8.66 3.99 -4.22
C LEU A 52 8.93 2.59 -4.78
N PHE A 53 10.11 2.01 -4.52
CA PHE A 53 10.40 0.64 -4.91
C PHE A 53 9.55 -0.38 -4.15
N MET A 54 9.27 -0.14 -2.87
CA MET A 54 8.31 -0.97 -2.12
C MET A 54 6.89 -0.87 -2.69
N LEU A 55 6.46 0.32 -3.12
CA LEU A 55 5.17 0.53 -3.80
C LEU A 55 5.11 -0.20 -5.15
N THR A 56 6.17 -0.13 -5.96
CA THR A 56 6.21 -0.82 -7.26
C THR A 56 6.22 -2.33 -7.09
N LEU A 57 6.96 -2.86 -6.11
CA LEU A 57 6.91 -4.28 -5.73
C LEU A 57 5.52 -4.70 -5.27
N SER A 58 4.86 -3.89 -4.44
CA SER A 58 3.48 -4.15 -3.99
C SER A 58 2.48 -4.18 -5.15
N ALA A 59 2.61 -3.24 -6.09
CA ALA A 59 1.78 -3.17 -7.29
C ALA A 59 1.98 -4.39 -8.20
N LEU A 60 3.24 -4.75 -8.47
CA LEU A 60 3.61 -5.90 -9.27
C LEU A 60 3.14 -7.21 -8.63
N TRP A 61 3.35 -7.38 -7.33
CA TRP A 61 2.86 -8.54 -6.58
C TRP A 61 1.33 -8.62 -6.64
N THR A 62 0.63 -7.49 -6.43
CA THR A 62 -0.84 -7.45 -6.49
C THR A 62 -1.35 -7.83 -7.88
N ALA A 63 -0.74 -7.31 -8.94
CA ALA A 63 -1.11 -7.63 -10.31
C ALA A 63 -0.80 -9.11 -10.64
N TRP A 64 0.40 -9.59 -10.32
CA TRP A 64 0.83 -10.97 -10.54
C TRP A 64 -0.04 -11.98 -9.79
N ARG A 65 -0.35 -11.73 -8.52
CA ARG A 65 -1.24 -12.58 -7.70
C ARG A 65 -2.63 -12.71 -8.32
N ASN A 66 -3.08 -11.67 -9.04
CA ASN A 66 -4.33 -11.65 -9.79
C ASN A 66 -4.13 -11.97 -11.28
N ARG A 67 -3.04 -12.69 -11.61
CA ARG A 67 -2.68 -13.21 -12.94
C ARG A 67 -2.60 -12.13 -14.03
N PHE A 68 -2.25 -10.90 -13.67
CA PHE A 68 -2.27 -9.74 -14.56
C PHE A 68 -3.60 -9.55 -15.31
N SER A 69 -4.70 -10.04 -14.75
CA SER A 69 -6.04 -9.77 -15.28
C SER A 69 -6.37 -8.28 -15.26
N ALA A 70 -7.37 -7.83 -16.02
CA ALA A 70 -7.81 -6.44 -16.00
C ALA A 70 -8.09 -5.93 -14.57
N ALA A 71 -8.78 -6.72 -13.74
CA ALA A 71 -8.99 -6.41 -12.33
C ALA A 71 -7.68 -6.40 -11.52
N GLY A 72 -6.76 -7.33 -11.80
CA GLY A 72 -5.44 -7.37 -11.20
C GLY A 72 -4.59 -6.12 -11.49
N LEU A 73 -4.64 -5.62 -12.73
CA LEU A 73 -3.96 -4.38 -13.11
C LEU A 73 -4.55 -3.16 -12.41
N VAL A 74 -5.88 -3.07 -12.32
CA VAL A 74 -6.56 -2.00 -11.55
C VAL A 74 -6.15 -2.06 -10.07
N LEU A 75 -6.18 -3.25 -9.46
CA LEU A 75 -5.75 -3.44 -8.07
C LEU A 75 -4.26 -3.11 -7.89
N GLY A 76 -3.40 -3.46 -8.87
CA GLY A 76 -1.98 -3.10 -8.87
C GLY A 76 -1.77 -1.59 -8.93
N SER A 77 -2.51 -0.87 -9.77
CA SER A 77 -2.47 0.60 -9.81
C SER A 77 -2.94 1.21 -8.48
N LEU A 78 -3.99 0.66 -7.88
CA LEU A 78 -4.44 1.09 -6.55
C LEU A 78 -3.39 0.81 -5.46
N ALA A 79 -2.63 -0.28 -5.56
CA ALA A 79 -1.51 -0.54 -4.66
C ALA A 79 -0.37 0.46 -4.81
N LEU A 80 -0.05 0.84 -6.06
CA LEU A 80 1.00 1.82 -6.34
C LEU A 80 0.71 3.18 -5.69
N PHE A 81 -0.53 3.67 -5.80
CA PHE A 81 -0.91 4.99 -5.25
C PHE A 81 -1.43 4.94 -3.82
N GLY A 82 -2.10 3.86 -3.43
CA GLY A 82 -2.72 3.71 -2.11
C GLY A 82 -1.77 3.14 -1.05
N GLY A 83 -0.60 2.64 -1.46
CA GLY A 83 0.48 2.18 -0.58
C GLY A 83 0.03 1.23 0.53
N SER A 84 0.57 1.44 1.73
CA SER A 84 0.30 0.60 2.90
C SER A 84 -1.17 0.63 3.32
N LEU A 85 -1.91 1.73 3.06
CA LEU A 85 -3.34 1.81 3.33
C LEU A 85 -4.11 0.82 2.45
N PHE A 86 -3.91 0.89 1.13
CA PHE A 86 -4.52 -0.06 0.19
C PHE A 86 -4.12 -1.49 0.53
N LEU A 87 -2.82 -1.76 0.70
CA LEU A 87 -2.33 -3.11 0.93
C LEU A 87 -2.90 -3.71 2.21
N SER A 88 -3.08 -2.89 3.26
CA SER A 88 -3.67 -3.35 4.52
C SER A 88 -5.15 -3.72 4.36
N VAL A 89 -5.93 -2.88 3.68
CA VAL A 89 -7.34 -3.18 3.35
C VAL A 89 -7.42 -4.45 2.50
N TYR A 90 -6.59 -4.53 1.46
CA TYR A 90 -6.58 -5.64 0.52
C TYR A 90 -6.25 -6.97 1.21
N LEU A 91 -5.19 -7.01 2.01
CA LEU A 91 -4.82 -8.20 2.79
C LEU A 91 -5.89 -8.56 3.82
N LEU A 92 -6.50 -7.57 4.48
CA LEU A 92 -7.57 -7.82 5.46
C LEU A 92 -8.77 -8.50 4.77
N VAL A 93 -9.23 -7.97 3.65
CA VAL A 93 -10.30 -8.56 2.83
C VAL A 93 -9.93 -9.98 2.38
N LEU A 94 -8.71 -10.19 1.87
CA LEU A 94 -8.26 -11.52 1.44
C LEU A 94 -8.23 -12.53 2.59
N THR A 95 -7.80 -12.14 3.79
CA THR A 95 -7.79 -13.04 4.94
C THR A 95 -9.19 -13.48 5.35
N VAL A 96 -10.20 -12.65 5.12
CA VAL A 96 -11.62 -12.99 5.37
C VAL A 96 -12.13 -13.88 4.24
N LYS A 97 -11.94 -13.46 2.98
CA LYS A 97 -12.39 -14.18 1.78
C LYS A 97 -11.86 -15.61 1.71
N HIS A 98 -10.58 -15.80 2.04
CA HIS A 98 -9.91 -17.09 2.02
C HIS A 98 -9.92 -17.80 3.38
N ARG A 99 -10.74 -17.35 4.33
CA ARG A 99 -10.91 -17.98 5.66
C ARG A 99 -9.59 -18.23 6.40
N GLY A 100 -8.61 -17.35 6.20
CA GLY A 100 -7.29 -17.45 6.82
C GLY A 100 -6.27 -18.37 6.12
N ASP A 101 -6.59 -18.95 4.96
CA ASP A 101 -5.61 -19.69 4.16
C ASP A 101 -4.56 -18.73 3.57
N MET A 102 -3.37 -18.71 4.16
CA MET A 102 -2.32 -17.77 3.77
C MET A 102 -1.66 -18.11 2.44
N ASN A 103 -1.73 -19.35 1.98
CA ASN A 103 -1.27 -19.67 0.62
C ASN A 103 -2.19 -18.94 -0.37
N ALA A 104 -3.50 -19.15 -0.25
CA ALA A 104 -4.44 -18.43 -1.11
C ALA A 104 -4.32 -16.90 -0.96
N VAL A 105 -4.05 -16.36 0.25
CA VAL A 105 -3.84 -14.92 0.47
C VAL A 105 -2.55 -14.39 -0.19
N LEU A 106 -1.43 -15.10 -0.12
CA LEU A 106 -0.13 -14.56 -0.54
C LEU A 106 0.19 -14.84 -2.01
N ILE A 107 -0.10 -16.05 -2.49
CA ILE A 107 0.24 -16.48 -3.84
C ILE A 107 -0.96 -16.48 -4.80
N GLY A 108 -2.15 -16.25 -4.28
CA GLY A 108 -3.38 -16.33 -5.07
C GLY A 108 -3.82 -17.78 -5.29
N LYS A 109 -4.74 -17.97 -6.24
CA LYS A 109 -5.15 -19.29 -6.73
C LYS A 109 -4.84 -19.38 -8.21
#